data_AF-X1PL01-F1
#
_entry.id   AF-X1PL01-F1
#
_cell.length_a   1.000
_cell.length_b   1.000
_cell.length_c   1.000
_cell.angle_alpha   90.00
_cell.angle_beta   90.00
_cell.angle_gamma   90.00
#
_symmetry.space_group_name_H-M   'P 1'
#
loop_
_entity.id
_entity.type
_entity.pdbx_description
1 polymer ?
#
loop_
_entity_poly.entity_id
_entity_poly.type
_entity_poly.pdbx_seq_one_letter_code
_entity_poly.pdbx_strand_id
1 'polypeptide(L)'
;MDKPTKTAIEEWVRGTTGVFSLTNIYNELCILSPENKHYLRTIMRRLVQAKVLKVPPGKRDGLYCLVDDEAPEEHWQSADKMSVPLRFPFELEKLVRILPKSLIILARSSGAGKTALLYNILYMNMYDFEMHLFNSEMGLM
;
A
#
# COMPACT_ATOMS: atom_id res chain seq x y z
N MET A 1 11.44 -31.42 -26.03
CA MET A 1 11.21 -30.69 -24.77
C MET A 1 9.72 -30.58 -24.58
N ASP A 2 9.20 -31.14 -23.49
CA ASP A 2 7.77 -31.22 -23.26
C ASP A 2 7.12 -29.86 -23.04
N LYS A 3 5.91 -29.73 -23.58
CA LYS A 3 5.08 -28.55 -23.41
C LYS A 3 4.66 -28.44 -21.94
N PRO A 4 4.83 -27.28 -21.28
CA PRO A 4 4.38 -27.13 -19.90
C PRO A 4 2.88 -27.37 -19.82
N THR A 5 2.44 -28.24 -18.92
CA THR A 5 1.02 -28.52 -18.70
C THR A 5 0.36 -27.30 -18.04
N LYS A 6 -0.88 -27.01 -18.42
CA LYS A 6 -1.68 -25.93 -17.82
C LYS A 6 -1.68 -25.99 -16.28
N THR A 7 -1.84 -27.19 -15.72
CA THR A 7 -1.87 -27.44 -14.27
C THR A 7 -0.59 -26.98 -13.58
N ALA A 8 0.59 -27.27 -14.14
CA ALA A 8 1.87 -26.88 -13.56
C ALA A 8 2.03 -25.35 -13.49
N ILE A 9 1.50 -24.62 -14.49
CA ILE A 9 1.51 -23.16 -14.50
C ILE A 9 0.56 -22.62 -13.41
N GLU A 10 -0.62 -23.20 -13.26
CA GLU A 10 -1.60 -22.78 -12.23
C GLU A 10 -1.09 -23.06 -10.81
N GLU A 11 -0.45 -24.20 -10.59
CA GLU A 11 0.19 -24.56 -9.31
C GLU A 11 1.33 -23.59 -8.97
N TRP A 12 2.21 -23.31 -9.93
CA TRP A 12 3.29 -22.35 -9.73
C TRP A 12 2.76 -20.95 -9.38
N VAL A 13 1.72 -20.49 -10.09
CA VAL A 13 1.08 -19.19 -9.83
C VAL A 13 0.47 -19.14 -8.42
N ARG A 14 -0.22 -20.19 -7.98
CA ARG A 14 -0.82 -20.25 -6.63
C ARG A 14 0.23 -20.33 -5.53
N GLY A 15 1.39 -20.93 -5.80
CA GLY A 15 2.51 -21.00 -4.86
C GLY A 15 3.34 -19.71 -4.76
N THR A 16 3.11 -18.73 -5.64
CA THR A 16 3.90 -17.50 -5.68
C THR A 16 3.27 -16.40 -4.84
N THR A 17 4.07 -15.77 -3.98
CA THR A 17 3.68 -14.58 -3.23
C THR A 17 4.28 -13.31 -3.83
N GLY A 18 3.52 -12.22 -3.86
CA GLY A 18 4.00 -10.92 -4.33
C GLY A 18 3.91 -10.73 -5.85
N VAL A 19 4.82 -9.92 -6.40
CA VAL A 19 4.83 -9.56 -7.83
C VAL A 19 5.85 -10.42 -8.57
N PHE A 20 5.44 -11.03 -9.66
CA PHE A 20 6.31 -11.83 -10.53
C PHE A 20 6.16 -11.42 -12.01
N SER A 21 7.18 -11.71 -12.80
CA SER A 21 7.20 -11.46 -14.24
C SER A 21 7.08 -12.74 -15.06
N LEU A 22 6.76 -12.62 -16.35
CA LEU A 22 6.83 -13.75 -17.28
C LEU A 22 8.21 -14.40 -17.31
N THR A 23 9.27 -13.61 -17.13
CA THR A 23 10.66 -14.10 -17.11
C THR A 23 10.92 -15.01 -15.91
N ASN A 24 10.31 -14.74 -14.75
CA ASN A 24 10.42 -15.62 -13.58
C ASN A 24 9.87 -17.02 -13.92
N ILE A 25 8.66 -17.09 -14.46
CA ILE A 25 8.05 -18.36 -14.88
C ILE A 25 8.88 -19.05 -15.96
N TYR A 26 9.38 -18.32 -16.97
CA TYR A 26 10.19 -18.93 -18.02
C TYR A 26 11.43 -19.62 -17.47
N ASN A 27 12.09 -19.01 -16.49
CA ASN A 27 13.30 -19.55 -15.89
C ASN A 27 12.99 -20.73 -14.97
N GLU A 28 11.97 -20.63 -14.10
CA GLU A 28 11.66 -21.66 -13.12
C GLU A 28 11.03 -22.91 -13.75
N LEU A 29 10.16 -22.74 -14.75
CA LEU A 29 9.57 -23.85 -15.49
C LEU A 29 10.41 -24.27 -16.72
N CYS A 30 11.62 -23.71 -16.87
CA CYS A 30 12.54 -24.02 -17.98
C CYS A 30 11.88 -23.90 -19.38
N ILE A 31 11.09 -22.86 -19.60
CA ILE A 31 10.34 -22.61 -20.84
C ILE A 31 11.22 -21.89 -21.86
N LEU A 32 11.84 -22.66 -22.76
CA LEU A 32 12.79 -22.12 -23.74
C LEU A 32 12.16 -21.80 -25.10
N SER A 33 11.23 -22.64 -25.58
CA SER A 33 10.69 -22.52 -26.95
C SER A 33 9.74 -21.32 -27.13
N PRO A 34 9.76 -20.63 -28.29
CA PRO A 34 8.83 -19.55 -28.59
C PRO A 34 7.35 -19.95 -28.52
N GLU A 35 7.03 -21.17 -28.93
CA GLU A 35 5.67 -21.73 -28.92
C GLU A 35 5.17 -21.90 -27.48
N ASN A 36 6.02 -22.43 -26.60
CA ASN A 36 5.68 -22.61 -25.19
C ASN A 36 5.56 -21.25 -24.46
N LYS A 37 6.37 -20.26 -24.86
CA LYS A 37 6.22 -18.88 -24.36
C LYS A 37 4.88 -18.26 -24.79
N HIS A 38 4.47 -18.48 -26.03
CA HIS A 38 3.14 -18.04 -26.49
C HIS A 38 2.02 -18.75 -25.72
N TYR A 39 2.15 -20.06 -25.52
CA TYR A 39 1.18 -20.84 -24.75
C TYR A 39 1.03 -20.33 -23.30
N LEU A 40 2.15 -20.03 -22.63
CA LEU A 40 2.12 -19.40 -21.30
C LEU A 40 1.37 -18.07 -21.33
N ARG A 41 1.70 -17.17 -22.27
CA ARG A 41 1.02 -15.86 -22.38
C ARG A 41 -0.50 -16.01 -22.53
N THR A 42 -0.96 -17.02 -23.27
CA THR A 42 -2.38 -17.32 -23.40
C THR A 42 -3.00 -17.76 -22.08
N ILE A 43 -2.32 -18.61 -21.30
CA ILE A 43 -2.79 -19.04 -19.96
C ILE A 43 -2.83 -17.85 -19.00
N MET A 44 -1.76 -17.06 -18.93
CA MET A 44 -1.69 -15.87 -18.08
C MET A 44 -2.82 -14.89 -18.39
N ARG A 45 -3.11 -14.65 -19.66
CA ARG A 45 -4.25 -13.81 -20.07
C ARG A 45 -5.59 -14.37 -19.58
N ARG A 46 -5.79 -15.68 -19.63
CA ARG A 46 -7.00 -16.33 -19.10
C ARG A 46 -7.10 -16.20 -17.58
N LEU A 47 -5.99 -16.34 -16.85
CA LEU A 47 -5.97 -16.16 -15.39
C LEU A 47 -6.29 -14.73 -14.97
N VAL A 48 -5.85 -13.74 -15.75
CA VAL A 48 -6.25 -12.33 -15.55
C VAL A 48 -7.74 -12.12 -15.83
N GLN A 49 -8.26 -12.68 -16.93
CA GLN A 49 -9.68 -12.62 -17.26
C GLN A 49 -10.56 -13.31 -16.19
N ALA A 50 -10.06 -14.39 -15.60
CA ALA A 50 -10.70 -15.11 -14.51
C ALA A 50 -10.50 -14.45 -13.14
N LYS A 51 -9.87 -13.27 -13.07
CA LYS A 51 -9.55 -12.53 -11.83
C LYS A 51 -8.74 -13.31 -10.80
N VAL A 52 -7.96 -14.30 -11.23
CA VAL A 52 -6.98 -14.99 -10.37
C VAL A 52 -5.72 -14.12 -10.25
N LEU A 53 -5.39 -13.39 -11.32
CA LEU A 53 -4.23 -12.51 -11.42
C LEU A 53 -4.64 -11.09 -11.77
N LYS A 54 -3.86 -10.12 -11.32
CA LYS A 54 -3.96 -8.71 -11.74
C LYS A 54 -2.59 -8.16 -12.11
N VAL A 55 -2.59 -7.13 -12.97
CA VAL A 55 -1.41 -6.29 -13.16
C VAL A 55 -1.33 -5.32 -11.96
N PRO A 56 -0.20 -5.24 -11.25
CA PRO A 56 -0.08 -4.34 -10.12
C PRO A 56 -0.27 -2.87 -10.53
N PRO A 57 -0.87 -2.01 -9.69
CA PRO A 57 -1.06 -0.59 -9.99
C PRO A 57 0.26 0.10 -10.34
N GLY A 58 0.28 0.90 -11.42
CA GLY A 58 1.46 1.66 -11.85
C GLY A 58 2.59 0.82 -12.46
N LYS A 59 2.36 -0.46 -12.78
CA LYS A 59 3.33 -1.33 -13.44
C LYS A 59 2.97 -1.57 -14.91
N ARG A 60 3.99 -1.94 -15.70
CA ARG A 60 3.86 -2.27 -17.12
C ARG A 60 3.28 -3.67 -17.31
N ASP A 61 2.74 -3.91 -18.49
CA ASP A 61 2.33 -5.24 -18.94
C ASP A 61 3.48 -6.24 -18.85
N GLY A 62 3.18 -7.45 -18.36
CA GLY A 62 4.14 -8.53 -18.15
C GLY A 62 4.55 -8.77 -16.69
N LEU A 63 4.05 -7.94 -15.77
CA LEU A 63 4.11 -8.14 -14.32
C LEU A 63 2.73 -8.51 -13.78
N TYR A 64 2.68 -9.49 -12.89
CA TYR A 64 1.45 -10.03 -12.32
C TYR A 64 1.59 -10.22 -10.81
N CYS A 65 0.48 -10.13 -10.10
CA CYS A 65 0.34 -10.63 -8.74
C CYS A 65 -1.02 -11.33 -8.59
N LEU A 66 -1.14 -12.19 -7.58
CA LEU A 66 -2.42 -12.79 -7.21
C LEU A 66 -3.42 -11.68 -6.83
N VAL A 67 -4.67 -11.89 -7.21
CA VAL A 67 -5.77 -11.10 -6.67
C VAL A 67 -5.98 -11.57 -5.23
N ASP A 68 -5.59 -10.71 -4.30
CA ASP A 68 -6.00 -10.80 -2.91
C ASP A 68 -7.39 -10.18 -2.78
N ASP A 69 -8.39 -11.03 -2.61
CA ASP A 69 -9.80 -10.66 -2.39
C ASP A 69 -10.21 -10.91 -0.92
N GLU A 70 -9.27 -11.35 -0.07
CA GLU A 70 -9.50 -11.50 1.35
C GLU A 70 -9.27 -10.16 2.05
N ALA A 71 -10.32 -9.34 2.06
CA ALA A 71 -10.40 -8.26 3.04
C ALA A 71 -10.74 -8.90 4.40
N PRO A 72 -9.84 -8.88 5.40
CA PRO A 72 -10.21 -9.33 6.73
C PRO A 72 -11.41 -8.51 7.21
N GLU A 73 -12.43 -9.18 7.76
CA GLU A 73 -13.58 -8.48 8.34
C GLU A 73 -13.11 -7.57 9.47
N GLU A 74 -13.23 -6.27 9.25
CA GLU A 74 -12.90 -5.28 10.27
C GLU A 74 -14.07 -5.21 11.27
N HIS A 75 -13.88 -5.78 12.46
CA HIS A 75 -14.84 -5.66 13.56
C HIS A 75 -14.81 -4.25 14.17
N TRP A 76 -15.49 -3.30 13.53
CA TRP A 76 -15.59 -1.89 13.97
C TRP A 76 -16.07 -1.72 15.42
N GLN A 77 -16.83 -2.68 15.96
CA GLN A 77 -17.30 -2.64 17.36
C GLN A 77 -16.20 -2.91 18.38
N SER A 78 -15.15 -3.63 17.97
CA SER A 78 -13.97 -3.95 18.79
C SER A 78 -12.88 -2.88 18.72
N ALA A 79 -13.08 -1.83 17.90
CA ALA A 79 -12.11 -0.76 17.74
C ALA A 79 -11.84 -0.08 19.09
N ASP A 80 -10.55 -0.02 19.45
CA ASP A 80 -10.11 0.67 20.65
C ASP A 80 -10.53 2.15 20.57
N LYS A 81 -11.23 2.61 21.61
CA LYS A 81 -11.75 3.97 21.72
C LYS A 81 -10.80 4.89 22.47
N MET A 82 -9.60 4.42 22.81
CA MET A 82 -8.58 5.26 23.44
C MET A 82 -8.17 6.40 22.51
N SER A 83 -8.39 7.63 22.98
CA SER A 83 -7.93 8.83 22.29
C SER A 83 -6.43 9.04 22.53
N VAL A 84 -5.74 9.54 21.52
CA VAL A 84 -4.37 10.02 21.65
C VAL A 84 -4.39 11.32 22.47
N PRO A 85 -3.66 11.41 23.60
CA PRO A 85 -3.69 12.59 24.47
C PRO A 85 -2.80 13.72 23.92
N LEU A 86 -3.05 14.15 22.68
CA LEU A 86 -2.37 15.29 22.07
C LEU A 86 -2.91 16.60 22.67
N ARG A 87 -2.00 17.53 22.96
CA ARG A 87 -2.32 18.88 23.43
C ARG A 87 -2.24 19.88 22.30
N PHE A 88 -3.33 20.58 22.00
CA PHE A 88 -3.36 21.62 20.96
C PHE A 88 -3.45 23.00 21.60
N PRO A 89 -2.96 24.06 20.91
CA PRO A 89 -3.25 25.42 21.31
C PRO A 89 -4.75 25.66 21.41
N PHE A 90 -5.18 26.46 22.39
CA PHE A 90 -6.59 26.73 22.69
C PHE A 90 -7.42 25.51 23.14
N GLU A 91 -6.76 24.44 23.58
CA GLU A 91 -7.41 23.21 24.07
C GLU A 91 -8.36 22.59 23.03
N LEU A 92 -8.04 22.72 21.73
CA LEU A 92 -8.87 22.20 20.65
C LEU A 92 -9.08 20.69 20.73
N GLU A 93 -8.15 19.96 21.37
CA GLU A 93 -8.28 18.53 21.67
C GLU A 93 -9.48 18.21 22.58
N LYS A 94 -10.00 19.18 23.33
CA LYS A 94 -11.20 18.97 24.16
C LYS A 94 -12.48 19.00 23.34
N LEU A 95 -12.44 19.52 22.12
CA LEU A 95 -13.59 19.63 21.22
C LEU A 95 -13.78 18.39 20.35
N VAL A 96 -12.74 17.55 20.18
CA VAL A 96 -12.75 16.39 19.28
C VAL A 96 -11.99 15.21 19.89
N ARG A 97 -12.43 13.98 19.63
CA ARG A 97 -11.66 12.78 19.98
C ARG A 97 -10.70 12.43 18.85
N ILE A 98 -9.40 12.46 19.13
CA ILE A 98 -8.36 12.08 18.17
C ILE A 98 -8.01 10.61 18.41
N LEU A 99 -8.25 9.74 17.44
CA LEU A 99 -7.92 8.31 17.52
C LEU A 99 -6.52 8.02 16.97
N PRO A 100 -5.87 6.91 17.36
CA PRO A 100 -4.64 6.46 16.71
C PRO A 100 -4.83 6.38 15.19
N LYS A 101 -3.78 6.72 14.43
CA LYS A 101 -3.78 6.76 12.95
C LYS A 101 -4.71 7.81 12.32
N SER A 102 -5.25 8.76 13.09
CA SER A 102 -6.00 9.89 12.54
C SER A 102 -5.10 10.82 11.71
N LEU A 103 -5.62 11.34 10.60
CA LEU A 103 -4.99 12.40 9.80
C LEU A 103 -5.66 13.75 10.10
N ILE A 104 -4.88 14.73 10.54
CA ILE A 104 -5.35 16.07 10.86
C ILE A 104 -4.79 17.06 9.83
N ILE A 105 -5.67 17.83 9.19
CA ILE A 105 -5.32 18.76 8.11
C ILE A 105 -5.64 20.20 8.54
N LEU A 106 -4.64 21.08 8.50
CA LEU A 106 -4.80 22.50 8.77
C LEU A 106 -4.89 23.31 7.47
N ALA A 107 -6.11 23.69 7.07
CA ALA A 107 -6.37 24.47 5.86
C ALA A 107 -6.60 25.96 6.18
N ARG A 108 -5.90 26.85 5.46
CA ARG A 108 -6.05 28.32 5.50
C ARG A 108 -5.21 28.97 4.38
N SER A 109 -5.40 30.26 4.12
CA SER A 109 -4.54 31.05 3.24
C SER A 109 -3.10 31.20 3.77
N SER A 110 -2.18 31.61 2.89
CA SER A 110 -0.79 31.93 3.27
C SER A 110 -0.73 33.04 4.31
N GLY A 111 0.28 32.99 5.19
CA GLY A 111 0.49 33.98 6.26
C GLY A 111 -0.46 33.88 7.46
N ALA A 112 -1.40 32.92 7.47
CA ALA A 112 -2.40 32.82 8.52
C ALA A 112 -1.93 32.13 9.82
N GLY A 113 -0.62 31.99 10.01
CA GLY A 113 -0.01 31.42 11.22
C GLY A 113 -0.06 29.90 11.33
N LYS A 114 -0.32 29.17 10.23
CA LYS A 114 -0.39 27.69 10.25
C LYS A 114 0.90 27.03 10.69
N THR A 115 2.04 27.53 10.21
CA THR A 115 3.37 27.05 10.61
C THR A 115 3.62 27.27 12.10
N ALA A 116 3.27 28.45 12.63
CA ALA A 116 3.37 28.74 14.05
C ALA A 116 2.46 27.85 14.91
N LEU A 117 1.24 27.57 14.43
CA LEU A 117 0.33 26.64 15.09
C LEU A 117 0.91 25.23 15.14
N LEU A 118 1.46 24.73 14.03
CA LEU A 118 2.13 23.42 13.96
C LEU A 118 3.34 23.34 14.90
N TYR A 119 4.17 24.37 14.95
CA TYR A 119 5.31 24.42 15.88
C TYR A 119 4.86 24.41 17.34
N ASN A 120 3.77 25.11 17.68
CA ASN A 120 3.22 25.05 19.05
C ASN A 120 2.70 23.65 19.39
N ILE A 121 1.98 23.00 18.46
CA ILE A 121 1.54 21.60 18.66
C ILE A 121 2.75 20.69 18.90
N LEU A 122 3.82 20.83 18.10
CA LEU A 122 5.04 20.05 18.29
C LEU A 122 5.68 20.34 19.66
N TYR A 123 5.87 21.60 20.01
CA TYR A 123 6.46 21.98 21.30
C TYR A 123 5.67 21.43 22.50
N MET A 124 4.33 21.47 22.43
CA MET A 124 3.45 21.00 23.51
C MET A 124 3.42 19.47 23.66
N ASN A 125 3.93 18.69 22.71
CA ASN A 125 3.81 17.23 22.71
C ASN A 125 5.15 16.49 22.60
N MET A 126 6.27 17.18 22.33
CA MET A 126 7.55 16.54 21.99
C MET A 126 8.20 15.73 23.11
N TYR A 127 7.77 15.94 24.36
CA TYR A 127 8.23 15.14 25.50
C TYR A 127 7.43 13.86 25.69
N ASP A 128 6.20 13.81 25.18
CA ASP A 128 5.28 12.69 25.37
C ASP A 128 5.23 11.78 24.12
N PHE A 129 5.65 12.29 22.95
CA PHE A 129 5.57 11.58 21.67
C PHE A 129 6.84 11.76 20.85
N GLU A 130 7.26 10.68 20.17
CA GLU A 130 8.19 10.78 19.06
C GLU A 130 7.53 11.53 17.91
N MET A 131 8.14 12.63 17.46
CA MET A 131 7.59 13.49 16.42
C MET A 131 8.60 13.78 15.32
N HIS A 132 8.12 13.71 14.08
CA HIS A 132 8.90 14.04 12.90
C HIS A 132 8.27 15.26 12.20
N LEU A 133 9.06 16.31 12.02
CA LEU A 133 8.67 17.47 11.24
C LEU A 133 9.24 17.36 9.83
N PHE A 134 8.36 17.32 8.84
CA PHE A 134 8.72 17.43 7.43
C PHE A 134 8.30 18.80 6.93
N ASN A 135 9.25 19.62 6.54
CA ASN A 135 9.01 20.97 6.04
C ASN A 135 9.56 21.11 4.61
N SER A 136 8.68 21.37 3.65
CA SER A 136 9.04 21.61 2.25
C SER A 136 9.11 23.09 1.88
N GLU A 137 8.62 23.99 2.74
CA GLU A 137 8.52 25.43 2.47
C GLU A 137 9.72 26.22 3.01
N MET A 138 10.21 25.86 4.20
CA MET A 138 11.41 26.48 4.76
C MET A 138 12.63 25.66 4.31
N GLY A 139 13.30 26.13 3.27
CA GLY A 139 14.64 25.65 2.95
C GLY A 139 15.55 25.85 4.16
N LEU A 140 16.39 24.86 4.47
CA LEU A 140 17.44 24.99 5.49
C LEU A 140 18.19 26.31 5.26
N MET A 141 18.07 27.23 6.21
CA MET A 141 19.06 28.29 6.43
C MET A 141 20.13 27.76 7.37
#